data_AF-A0A0G0PP07-F1
#
_entry.id   AF-A0A0G0PP07-F1
#
_cell.length_a   1.000
_cell.length_b   1.000
_cell.length_c   1.000
_cell.angle_alpha   90.00
_cell.angle_beta   90.00
_cell.angle_gamma   90.00
#
_symmetry.space_group_name_H-M   'P 1'
#
loop_
_entity.id
_entity.type
_entity.pdbx_description
1 polymer ?
#
loop_
_entity_poly.entity_id
_entity_poly.type
_entity_poly.pdbx_seq_one_letter_code
_entity_poly.pdbx_strand_id
1 'polypeptide(L)'
;MRLLRNLQVPTGNILVVEGELGPLEIVSLGDYGKEVNLKADFLGLQRDLGEVKHTTLLPLTEKWVITISTQYGCSQNCKFCSPAGTKVNTPFGEQDIETLKPGNLVLGFNEQTQTIRVNEIAEVFERNYSGELICIALENGKSIKLTVDHDVYTQNGLKKAAELTEKDEIISF
;
A
#
# COMPACT_ATOMS: atom_id res chain seq x y z
N MET A 1 18.50 -13.63 18.41
CA MET A 1 17.88 -13.07 17.20
C MET A 1 18.74 -13.43 16.01
N ARG A 2 18.20 -14.17 15.03
CA ARG A 2 18.94 -14.62 13.84
C ARG A 2 18.74 -13.63 12.70
N LEU A 3 19.81 -13.29 11.99
CA LEU A 3 19.71 -12.50 10.76
C LEU A 3 19.23 -13.40 9.62
N LEU A 4 18.13 -12.99 8.96
CA LEU A 4 17.53 -13.69 7.82
C LEU A 4 18.00 -13.07 6.50
N ARG A 5 18.12 -11.74 6.44
CA ARG A 5 18.57 -11.01 5.23
C ARG A 5 19.24 -9.69 5.62
N ASN A 6 20.25 -9.28 4.85
CA ASN A 6 20.87 -7.96 4.95
C ASN A 6 20.86 -7.28 3.57
N LEU A 7 20.30 -6.08 3.50
CA LEU A 7 20.24 -5.24 2.32
C LEU A 7 20.99 -3.94 2.58
N GLN A 8 22.08 -3.73 1.85
CA GLN A 8 22.83 -2.49 1.93
C GLN A 8 22.12 -1.39 1.13
N VAL A 9 21.90 -0.23 1.77
CA VAL A 9 21.28 0.96 1.16
C VAL A 9 22.19 2.17 1.39
N PRO A 10 22.05 3.28 0.63
CA PRO A 10 22.96 4.43 0.76
C PRO A 10 23.07 4.99 2.19
N THR A 11 22.01 4.90 2.98
CA THR A 11 21.93 5.42 4.35
C THR A 11 22.23 4.39 5.44
N GLY A 12 22.61 3.15 5.09
CA GLY A 12 22.89 2.10 6.07
C GLY A 12 22.50 0.70 5.59
N ASN A 13 21.83 -0.07 6.45
CA ASN A 13 21.39 -1.43 6.14
C ASN A 13 19.93 -1.63 6.53
N ILE A 14 19.18 -2.32 5.68
CA ILE A 14 17.88 -2.90 6.03
C ILE A 14 18.13 -4.36 6.38
N LEU A 15 17.83 -4.73 7.62
CA LEU A 15 18.02 -6.06 8.19
C LEU A 15 16.66 -6.72 8.35
N VAL A 16 16.52 -7.94 7.85
CA VAL A 16 15.39 -8.80 8.20
C VAL A 16 15.88 -9.83 9.20
N VAL A 17 15.25 -9.88 10.37
CA VAL A 17 15.65 -10.75 11.47
C VAL A 17 14.48 -11.65 11.90
N GLU A 18 14.81 -12.77 12.53
CA GLU A 18 13.83 -13.67 13.12
C GLU A 18 13.25 -13.05 14.39
N GLY A 19 11.94 -12.77 14.38
CA GLY A 19 11.15 -12.41 15.55
C GLY A 19 10.23 -13.56 15.99
N GLU A 20 9.76 -13.49 17.23
CA GLU A 20 8.94 -14.56 17.85
C GLU A 20 7.60 -14.78 17.15
N LEU A 21 7.04 -13.71 16.56
CA LEU A 21 5.76 -13.73 15.83
C LEU A 21 5.93 -13.68 14.31
N GLY A 22 7.17 -13.73 13.81
CA GLY A 22 7.49 -13.62 12.39
C GLY A 22 8.72 -12.75 12.10
N PRO A 23 9.10 -12.61 10.83
CA PRO A 23 10.23 -11.78 10.43
C PRO A 23 10.02 -10.31 10.80
N LEU A 24 11.04 -9.67 11.35
CA LEU A 24 11.06 -8.24 11.65
C LEU A 24 12.00 -7.53 10.67
N GLU A 25 11.53 -6.45 10.07
CA GLU A 25 12.36 -5.54 9.30
C GLU A 25 12.89 -4.42 10.22
N ILE A 26 14.21 -4.24 10.22
CA ILE A 26 14.92 -3.28 11.06
C ILE A 26 15.83 -2.46 10.16
N VAL A 27 15.72 -1.14 10.22
CA VAL A 27 16.66 -0.26 9.51
C VAL A 27 17.77 0.15 10.47
N SER A 28 18.98 -0.32 10.20
CA SER A 28 20.20 0.19 10.80
C SER A 28 20.66 1.39 9.99
N LEU A 29 20.26 2.58 10.45
CA LEU A 29 20.66 3.84 9.84
C LEU A 29 22.09 4.18 10.27
N GLY A 30 22.93 4.49 9.29
CA GLY A 30 24.20 5.17 9.51
C GLY A 30 23.97 6.67 9.67
N ASP A 31 24.76 7.45 8.92
CA ASP A 31 24.77 8.90 8.97
C ASP A 31 23.47 9.51 8.38
N TYR A 32 22.46 9.70 9.24
CA TYR A 32 21.21 10.33 8.86
C TYR A 32 21.42 11.83 8.62
N GLY A 33 21.43 12.24 7.35
CA GLY A 33 21.38 13.65 6.99
C GLY A 33 22.74 14.36 6.90
N LYS A 34 23.87 13.66 6.81
CA LYS A 34 25.17 14.32 6.52
C LYS A 34 25.13 15.18 5.26
N GLU A 35 24.57 14.60 4.22
CA GLU A 35 24.48 15.17 2.88
C GLU A 35 23.22 16.02 2.71
N VAL A 36 22.32 16.01 3.69
CA VAL A 36 21.00 16.61 3.58
C VAL A 36 20.63 17.28 4.89
N ASN A 37 20.74 18.61 4.93
CA ASN A 37 20.16 19.42 6.00
C ASN A 37 18.63 19.30 5.92
N LEU A 38 18.06 18.30 6.59
CA LEU A 38 16.62 18.12 6.70
C LEU A 38 16.03 19.29 7.51
N LYS A 39 15.50 20.30 6.81
CA LYS A 39 14.67 21.34 7.43
C LYS A 39 13.25 20.80 7.60
N ALA A 40 12.78 20.73 8.85
CA ALA A 40 11.42 20.32 9.18
C ALA A 40 10.43 21.51 9.14
N ASP A 41 10.52 22.34 8.10
CA ASP A 41 9.71 23.57 7.97
C ASP A 41 8.21 23.27 7.97
N PHE A 42 7.83 22.08 7.49
CA PHE A 42 6.45 21.58 7.50
C PHE A 42 5.86 21.38 8.91
N LEU A 43 6.70 21.30 9.95
CA LEU A 43 6.29 21.30 11.36
C LEU A 43 6.23 22.71 11.97
N GLY A 44 6.40 23.76 11.16
CA GLY A 44 6.49 25.15 11.63
C GLY A 44 7.83 25.49 12.29
N LEU A 45 8.83 24.60 12.21
CA LEU A 45 10.16 24.79 12.81
C LEU A 45 11.10 25.54 11.85
N GLN A 46 10.78 26.81 11.58
CA GLN A 46 11.49 27.65 10.62
C GLN A 46 12.79 28.27 11.15
N ARG A 47 13.32 27.79 12.29
CA ARG A 47 14.56 28.34 12.84
C ARG A 47 15.72 28.01 11.90
N ASP A 48 16.58 28.99 11.63
CA ASP A 48 17.82 28.71 10.92
C ASP A 48 18.78 27.98 11.87
N LEU A 49 19.13 26.74 11.56
CA LEU A 49 19.89 25.85 12.44
C LEU A 49 21.39 26.19 12.49
N GLY A 50 21.86 27.14 11.66
CA GLY A 50 23.28 27.44 11.53
C GLY A 50 24.08 26.21 11.10
N GLU A 51 25.40 26.24 11.32
CA GLU A 51 26.28 25.10 11.05
C GLU A 51 26.19 24.06 12.18
N VAL A 52 25.84 22.82 11.84
CA VAL A 52 25.86 21.68 12.79
C VAL A 52 27.15 20.90 12.59
N LYS A 53 27.99 20.86 13.64
CA LYS A 53 29.23 20.09 13.60
C LYS A 53 28.93 18.60 13.71
N HIS A 54 29.32 17.86 12.68
CA HIS A 54 29.20 16.41 12.68
C HIS A 54 30.24 15.79 13.63
N THR A 55 29.84 14.82 14.43
CA THR A 55 30.75 14.02 15.26
C THR A 55 30.84 12.61 14.71
N THR A 56 31.89 11.86 15.07
CA THR A 56 31.95 10.44 14.75
C THR A 56 30.76 9.71 15.36
N LEU A 57 30.15 8.81 14.59
CA LEU A 57 29.15 7.88 15.13
C LEU A 57 29.77 7.09 16.28
N LEU A 58 29.10 7.11 17.43
CA LEU A 58 29.50 6.28 18.57
C LEU A 58 29.28 4.81 18.25
N PRO A 59 30.10 3.89 18.79
CA PRO A 59 29.90 2.46 18.60
C PRO A 59 28.53 2.03 19.16
N LEU A 60 27.94 0.99 18.57
CA LEU A 60 26.61 0.48 18.96
C LEU A 60 26.56 0.01 20.43
N THR A 61 27.71 -0.29 21.03
CA THR A 61 27.85 -0.59 22.47
C THR A 61 27.60 0.62 23.37
N GLU A 62 27.71 1.84 22.85
CA GLU A 62 27.55 3.09 23.59
C GLU A 62 26.21 3.78 23.29
N LYS A 63 25.80 3.79 22.02
CA LYS A 63 24.53 4.40 21.61
C LYS A 63 23.87 3.59 20.51
N TRP A 64 22.63 3.17 20.76
CA TRP A 64 21.83 2.44 19.81
C TRP A 64 20.53 3.20 19.53
N VAL A 65 20.27 3.51 18.26
CA VAL A 65 19.01 4.12 17.81
C VAL A 65 18.37 3.14 16.85
N ILE A 66 17.19 2.65 17.21
CA ILE A 66 16.39 1.77 16.37
C ILE A 66 15.08 2.49 16.08
N THR A 67 14.74 2.62 14.80
CA THR A 67 13.38 2.95 14.39
C THR A 67 12.71 1.65 13.95
N ILE A 68 11.73 1.18 14.72
CA ILE A 68 10.91 0.03 14.37
C ILE A 68 9.65 0.58 13.72
N SER A 69 9.49 0.31 12.42
CA SER A 69 8.29 0.65 11.67
C SER A 69 7.56 -0.63 11.32
N THR A 70 6.63 -1.07 12.18
CA THR A 70 5.70 -2.15 11.85
C THR A 70 4.54 -1.59 11.05
N GLN A 71 4.81 -1.12 9.84
CA GLN A 71 3.75 -0.75 8.92
C GLN A 71 3.34 -2.02 8.18
N TYR A 72 2.20 -2.63 8.57
CA TYR A 72 1.34 -3.28 7.58
C TYR A 72 0.69 -2.16 6.74
N GLY A 73 1.52 -1.33 6.09
CA GLY A 73 1.02 -0.46 5.05
C GLY A 73 0.49 -1.38 3.96
N CYS A 74 -0.69 -1.09 3.42
CA CYS A 74 -1.09 -1.68 2.14
C CYS A 74 0.09 -1.44 1.19
N SER A 75 0.81 -2.50 0.81
CA SER A 75 1.98 -2.41 -0.08
C SER A 75 1.61 -1.79 -1.43
N GLN A 76 0.31 -1.80 -1.71
CA GLN A 76 -0.31 -1.04 -2.75
C GLN A 76 -0.44 0.42 -2.27
N ASN A 77 0.57 1.24 -2.58
CA ASN A 77 0.38 2.68 -2.75
C ASN A 77 -0.53 2.91 -3.97
N CYS A 78 -1.75 2.35 -3.93
CA CYS A 78 -2.67 2.24 -5.05
C CYS A 78 -2.87 3.63 -5.62
N LYS A 79 -2.42 3.83 -6.86
CA LYS A 79 -2.78 5.02 -7.63
C LYS A 79 -4.12 4.86 -8.35
N PHE A 80 -4.72 3.68 -8.25
CA PHE A 80 -5.97 3.31 -8.90
C PHE A 80 -7.14 3.29 -7.93
N CYS A 81 -8.33 3.60 -8.45
CA CYS A 81 -9.58 3.68 -7.69
C CYS A 81 -10.76 3.23 -8.57
N SER A 82 -11.92 3.08 -7.94
CA SER A 82 -13.22 3.01 -8.61
C SER A 82 -14.00 4.29 -8.32
N PRO A 83 -14.74 4.87 -9.29
CA PRO A 83 -15.48 6.11 -9.09
C PRO A 83 -16.69 5.90 -8.19
N ALA A 84 -17.23 7.01 -7.66
CA ALA A 84 -18.51 7.00 -6.94
C ALA A 84 -19.64 6.39 -7.79
N GLY A 85 -20.59 5.72 -7.13
CA GLY A 85 -21.65 4.93 -7.74
C GLY A 85 -21.21 3.53 -8.19
N THR A 86 -19.97 3.12 -7.93
CA THR A 86 -19.54 1.73 -8.13
C THR A 86 -20.21 0.83 -7.10
N LYS A 87 -20.91 -0.21 -7.58
CA LYS A 87 -21.56 -1.19 -6.71
C LYS A 87 -20.56 -2.21 -6.17
N VAL A 88 -20.49 -2.30 -4.84
CA VAL A 88 -19.66 -3.26 -4.11
C VAL A 88 -20.56 -4.32 -3.49
N ASN A 89 -20.22 -5.59 -3.71
CA ASN A 89 -20.94 -6.71 -3.13
C ASN A 89 -20.67 -6.81 -1.62
N THR A 90 -21.72 -6.79 -0.81
CA THR A 90 -21.67 -7.01 0.65
C THR A 90 -22.53 -8.21 1.04
N PRO A 91 -22.38 -8.76 2.25
CA PRO A 91 -23.30 -9.77 2.78
C PRO A 91 -24.77 -9.32 2.85
N PHE A 92 -25.03 -8.02 2.72
CA PHE A 92 -26.36 -7.40 2.80
C PHE A 92 -26.87 -6.91 1.44
N GLY A 93 -26.18 -7.26 0.34
CA GLY A 93 -26.48 -6.80 -1.02
C GLY A 93 -25.47 -5.79 -1.56
N GLU A 94 -25.75 -5.23 -2.74
CA GLU A 94 -24.90 -4.22 -3.36
C GLU A 94 -25.02 -2.87 -2.64
N GLN A 95 -23.88 -2.26 -2.34
CA GLN A 95 -23.80 -0.92 -1.75
C GLN A 95 -22.89 -0.02 -2.60
N ASP A 96 -23.16 1.28 -2.60
CA ASP A 96 -22.32 2.26 -3.30
C ASP A 96 -20.99 2.43 -2.57
N ILE A 97 -19.88 2.42 -3.31
CA ILE A 97 -18.53 2.46 -2.74
C ILE A 97 -18.30 3.66 -1.82
N GLU A 98 -18.88 4.82 -2.13
CA GLU A 98 -18.77 6.04 -1.32
C GLU A 98 -19.52 5.98 0.02
N THR A 99 -20.40 5.00 0.19
CA THR A 99 -21.16 4.81 1.45
C THR A 99 -20.43 3.90 2.44
N LEU A 100 -19.44 3.14 1.98
CA LEU A 100 -18.68 2.19 2.76
C LEU A 100 -17.65 2.87 3.66
N LYS A 101 -17.45 2.31 4.85
CA LYS A 101 -16.55 2.83 5.90
C LYS A 101 -15.79 1.69 6.57
N PRO A 102 -14.67 1.99 7.27
CA PRO A 102 -14.03 1.02 8.14
C PRO A 102 -15.03 0.33 9.07
N GLY A 103 -14.91 -0.98 9.20
CA GLY A 103 -15.85 -1.83 9.95
C GLY A 103 -17.04 -2.36 9.15
N ASN A 104 -17.29 -1.88 7.92
CA ASN A 104 -18.30 -2.50 7.05
C ASN A 104 -17.79 -3.82 6.47
N LEU A 105 -18.72 -4.71 6.11
CA LEU A 105 -18.41 -6.04 5.57
C LEU A 105 -18.57 -6.06 4.05
N VAL A 106 -17.59 -6.62 3.35
CA VAL A 106 -17.59 -6.78 1.89
C VAL A 106 -17.25 -8.21 1.49
N LEU A 107 -17.69 -8.61 0.30
CA LEU A 107 -17.32 -9.89 -0.29
C LEU A 107 -15.98 -9.76 -1.02
N GLY A 108 -15.00 -10.54 -0.60
CA GLY A 108 -13.71 -10.68 -1.29
C GLY A 108 -13.56 -12.07 -1.90
N PHE A 109 -12.79 -12.16 -2.97
CA PHE A 109 -12.44 -13.43 -3.62
C PHE A 109 -11.08 -13.90 -3.12
N ASN A 110 -11.00 -15.14 -2.63
CA ASN A 110 -9.74 -15.76 -2.24
C ASN A 110 -9.17 -16.57 -3.41
N GLU A 111 -8.08 -16.07 -4.01
CA GLU A 111 -7.47 -16.67 -5.21
C GLU A 111 -6.97 -18.11 -5.01
N GLN A 112 -6.51 -18.46 -3.80
CA GLN A 112 -5.96 -19.79 -3.52
C GLN A 112 -7.04 -20.86 -3.42
N THR A 113 -8.17 -20.50 -2.81
CA THR A 113 -9.29 -21.43 -2.59
C THR A 113 -10.38 -21.31 -3.64
N GLN A 114 -10.34 -20.26 -4.46
CA GLN A 114 -11.39 -19.88 -5.41
C GLN A 114 -12.76 -19.74 -4.74
N THR A 115 -12.80 -19.21 -3.51
CA THR A 115 -14.03 -19.02 -2.74
C THR A 115 -14.26 -17.57 -2.32
N ILE A 116 -15.53 -17.22 -2.15
CA ILE A 116 -15.92 -15.95 -1.55
C ILE A 116 -15.74 -15.99 -0.03
N ARG A 117 -15.24 -14.90 0.52
CA ARG A 117 -15.09 -14.66 1.94
C ARG A 117 -15.64 -13.28 2.29
N VAL A 118 -16.23 -13.19 3.48
CA VAL A 118 -16.62 -11.93 4.06
C VAL A 118 -15.39 -11.32 4.71
N ASN A 119 -15.06 -10.08 4.34
CA ASN A 119 -13.96 -9.33 4.91
C ASN A 119 -14.49 -8.03 5.52
N GLU A 120 -13.85 -7.58 6.58
CA GLU A 120 -14.10 -6.28 7.18
C GLU A 120 -13.19 -5.24 6.55
N ILE A 121 -13.75 -4.09 6.18
CA ILE A 121 -12.99 -2.96 5.65
C ILE A 121 -12.12 -2.39 6.77
N ALA A 122 -10.81 -2.42 6.60
CA ALA A 122 -9.87 -1.79 7.53
C ALA A 122 -9.76 -0.28 7.32
N GLU A 123 -9.75 0.16 6.06
CA GLU A 123 -9.53 1.56 5.68
C GLU A 123 -10.21 1.88 4.34
N VAL A 124 -10.54 3.16 4.12
CA VAL A 124 -11.08 3.68 2.86
C VAL A 124 -10.23 4.85 2.39
N PHE A 125 -10.06 4.98 1.08
CA PHE A 125 -9.25 6.03 0.46
C PHE A 125 -10.09 6.82 -0.54
N GLU A 126 -9.96 8.15 -0.50
CA GLU A 126 -10.63 9.06 -1.42
C GLU A 126 -9.60 10.01 -2.05
N ARG A 127 -9.76 10.31 -3.34
CA ARG A 127 -8.95 11.31 -4.04
C ARG A 127 -9.70 11.92 -5.21
N ASN A 128 -9.36 13.16 -5.53
CA ASN A 128 -9.74 13.75 -6.81
C ASN A 128 -8.95 13.08 -7.94
N TYR A 129 -9.67 12.68 -9.00
CA TYR A 129 -9.08 12.08 -10.19
C TYR A 129 -9.61 12.79 -11.43
N SER A 130 -8.71 13.28 -12.27
CA SER A 130 -9.04 13.99 -13.52
C SER A 130 -8.54 13.24 -14.76
N GLY A 131 -8.13 11.98 -14.61
CA GLY A 131 -7.67 11.14 -15.71
C GLY A 131 -8.81 10.40 -16.40
N GLU A 132 -8.45 9.54 -17.35
CA GLU A 132 -9.40 8.72 -18.09
C GLU A 132 -9.92 7.54 -17.25
N LEU A 133 -11.20 7.21 -17.46
CA LEU A 133 -11.82 6.02 -16.88
C LEU A 133 -12.10 5.02 -17.99
N ILE A 134 -11.70 3.78 -17.78
CA ILE A 134 -12.07 2.65 -18.62
C ILE A 134 -13.44 2.15 -18.18
N CYS A 135 -14.37 2.03 -19.13
CA CYS A 135 -15.68 1.46 -18.91
C CYS A 135 -15.73 0.06 -19.51
N ILE A 136 -15.87 -0.94 -18.66
CA ILE A 136 -15.94 -2.36 -19.03
C ILE A 136 -17.41 -2.75 -19.00
N ALA A 137 -17.99 -3.06 -20.16
CA ALA A 137 -19.33 -3.64 -20.24
C ALA A 137 -19.23 -5.16 -20.02
N LEU A 138 -20.08 -5.69 -19.14
CA LEU A 138 -20.17 -7.11 -18.83
C LEU A 138 -21.35 -7.73 -19.60
N GLU A 139 -21.27 -9.02 -19.89
CA GLU A 139 -22.31 -9.76 -20.63
C GLU A 139 -23.69 -9.71 -19.95
N ASN A 140 -23.72 -9.57 -18.63
CA ASN A 140 -24.95 -9.43 -17.84
C ASN A 140 -25.61 -8.05 -17.96
N GLY A 141 -25.11 -7.17 -18.83
CA GLY A 141 -25.62 -5.81 -19.05
C GLY A 141 -25.17 -4.79 -18.01
N LYS A 142 -24.38 -5.19 -17.00
CA LYS A 142 -23.75 -4.25 -16.07
C LYS A 142 -22.50 -3.63 -16.70
N SER A 143 -22.06 -2.51 -16.16
CA SER A 143 -20.81 -1.87 -16.54
C SER A 143 -20.00 -1.50 -15.30
N ILE A 144 -18.69 -1.71 -15.35
CA ILE A 144 -17.75 -1.29 -14.31
C ILE A 144 -16.87 -0.19 -14.87
N LYS A 145 -16.70 0.91 -14.13
CA LYS A 145 -15.78 2.00 -14.48
C LYS A 145 -14.57 1.96 -13.56
N LEU A 146 -13.37 2.02 -14.11
CA LEU A 146 -12.12 1.95 -13.35
C LEU A 146 -11.09 2.93 -13.91
N THR A 147 -10.15 3.37 -13.06
CA THR A 147 -8.95 4.07 -13.55
C THR A 147 -8.11 3.14 -14.42
N VAL A 148 -7.38 3.70 -15.40
CA VAL A 148 -6.56 2.93 -16.37
C VAL A 148 -5.60 1.90 -15.73
N ASP A 149 -5.02 2.23 -14.57
CA ASP A 149 -4.02 1.40 -13.87
C ASP A 149 -4.63 0.39 -12.87
N HIS A 150 -5.96 0.28 -12.81
CA HIS A 150 -6.64 -0.61 -11.88
C HIS A 150 -6.43 -2.07 -12.28
N ASP A 151 -5.99 -2.91 -11.33
CA ASP A 151 -5.82 -4.34 -11.57
C ASP A 151 -7.16 -5.08 -11.53
N VAL A 152 -7.47 -5.77 -12.62
CA VAL A 152 -8.68 -6.58 -12.78
C VAL A 152 -8.28 -8.05 -12.80
N TYR A 153 -8.96 -8.87 -12.00
CA TYR A 153 -8.70 -10.30 -11.95
C TYR A 153 -9.42 -11.02 -13.10
N THR A 154 -8.62 -11.62 -13.98
CA THR A 154 -9.08 -12.41 -15.12
C THR A 154 -8.76 -13.89 -14.90
N GLN A 155 -9.30 -14.77 -15.74
CA GLN A 155 -8.90 -16.19 -15.72
C GLN A 155 -7.40 -16.42 -15.95
N ASN A 156 -6.71 -15.47 -16.58
CA ASN A 156 -5.28 -15.54 -16.85
C ASN A 156 -4.44 -14.76 -15.82
N GLY A 157 -5.05 -14.33 -14.71
CA GLY A 157 -4.42 -13.55 -13.65
C GLY A 157 -4.77 -12.06 -13.68
N LEU A 158 -4.03 -11.27 -12.91
CA LEU A 158 -4.23 -9.82 -12.82
C LEU A 158 -3.77 -9.12 -14.11
N LYS A 159 -4.61 -8.22 -14.61
CA LYS A 159 -4.34 -7.40 -15.79
C LYS A 159 -4.81 -5.98 -15.55
N LYS A 160 -4.11 -4.99 -16.11
CA LYS A 160 -4.54 -3.58 -15.98
C LYS A 160 -5.83 -3.34 -16.75
N ALA A 161 -6.70 -2.47 -16.23
CA ALA A 161 -7.97 -2.13 -16.87
C ALA A 161 -7.78 -1.64 -18.31
N ALA A 162 -6.74 -0.83 -18.57
CA ALA A 162 -6.42 -0.35 -19.92
C ALA A 162 -5.88 -1.44 -20.87
N GLU A 163 -5.46 -2.59 -20.36
CA GLU A 163 -4.93 -3.70 -21.16
C GLU A 163 -5.99 -4.77 -21.46
N LEU A 164 -7.17 -4.68 -20.84
CA LEU A 164 -8.28 -5.61 -21.11
C LEU A 164 -8.76 -5.48 -22.56
N THR A 165 -9.15 -6.62 -23.10
CA THR A 165 -9.66 -6.80 -24.46
C THR A 165 -10.95 -7.62 -24.40
N GLU A 166 -11.72 -7.63 -25.48
CA GLU A 166 -12.94 -8.45 -25.61
C GLU A 166 -12.71 -9.96 -25.49
N LYS A 167 -11.45 -10.41 -25.47
CA LYS A 167 -11.07 -11.82 -25.32
C LYS A 167 -10.75 -12.20 -23.87
N ASP A 168 -10.66 -11.24 -22.96
CA ASP A 168 -10.32 -11.49 -21.56
C ASP A 168 -11.59 -11.84 -20.76
N GLU A 169 -11.56 -12.97 -20.06
CA GLU A 169 -12.66 -13.40 -19.19
C GLU A 169 -12.42 -12.90 -17.77
N ILE A 170 -13.25 -11.95 -17.33
CA ILE A 170 -13.23 -11.39 -15.98
C ILE A 170 -13.97 -12.33 -15.03
N ILE A 171 -13.36 -12.61 -13.89
CA ILE A 171 -14.02 -13.41 -12.85
C ILE A 171 -15.05 -12.52 -12.16
N SER A 172 -16.32 -12.88 -12.29
CA SER A 172 -17.45 -12.21 -11.64
C SER A 172 -18.27 -13.23 -10.84
N PHE A 173 -18.86 -12.78 -9.74
CA PHE A 173 -19.65 -13.57 -8.80
C PHE A 173 -20.81 -12.76 -8.21
#